data_AF-A0A1B2AZD4-F1
#
_entry.id   AF-A0A1B2AZD4-F1
#
_cell.length_a   1.000
_cell.length_b   1.000
_cell.length_c   1.000
_cell.angle_alpha   90.00
_cell.angle_beta   90.00
_cell.angle_gamma   90.00
#
_symmetry.space_group_name_H-M   'P 1'
#
loop_
_entity.id
_entity.type
_entity.pdbx_description
1 polymer ?
#
loop_
_entity_poly.entity_id
_entity_poly.type
_entity_poly.pdbx_seq_one_letter_code
_entity_poly.pdbx_strand_id
1 'polypeptide(L)'
;MLVNSKEIVMKELLDRYMDQLHMACTCQVCQNDVLALSLNKVSPSYVTDFKKIAYTKAELVDKQKNTAMLVILAESAAVVSESPSDLCQTKQEEAFIN
;
A
#
# COMPACT_ATOMS: atom_id res chain seq x y z
N MET A 1 6.18 -5.69 -21.65
CA MET A 1 5.06 -5.46 -20.71
C MET A 1 5.26 -4.09 -20.10
N LEU A 2 4.25 -3.21 -20.17
CA LEU A 2 4.28 -1.91 -19.49
C LEU A 2 3.84 -2.12 -18.04
N VAL A 3 4.59 -1.60 -17.07
CA VAL A 3 4.27 -1.72 -15.64
C VAL A 3 4.62 -0.44 -14.89
N ASN A 4 3.81 -0.06 -13.91
CA ASN A 4 4.15 0.99 -12.95
C ASN A 4 5.03 0.40 -11.84
N SER A 5 6.32 0.73 -11.80
CA SER A 5 7.24 0.20 -10.80
C SER A 5 6.88 0.62 -9.37
N LYS A 6 6.12 1.72 -9.18
CA LYS A 6 5.64 2.15 -7.87
C LYS A 6 4.61 1.18 -7.27
N GLU A 7 3.80 0.49 -8.08
CA GLU A 7 2.87 -0.54 -7.58
C GLU A 7 3.63 -1.69 -6.90
N ILE A 8 4.70 -2.16 -7.54
CA ILE A 8 5.55 -3.24 -7.01
C ILE A 8 6.24 -2.79 -5.73
N VAL A 9 6.83 -1.61 -5.74
CA VAL A 9 7.57 -1.07 -4.60
C VAL A 9 6.65 -0.81 -3.40
N MET A 10 5.47 -0.22 -3.62
CA MET A 10 4.51 0.05 -2.55
C MET A 10 3.92 -1.24 -1.98
N LYS A 11 3.67 -2.25 -2.83
CA LYS A 11 3.26 -3.59 -2.37
C LYS A 11 4.31 -4.23 -1.47
N GLU A 12 5.58 -4.22 -1.89
CA GLU A 12 6.69 -4.75 -1.09
C GLU A 12 6.87 -4.01 0.24
N LEU A 13 6.66 -2.69 0.26
CA LEU A 13 6.70 -1.90 1.50
C LEU A 13 5.53 -2.21 2.41
N LEU A 14 4.30 -2.30 1.88
CA LEU A 14 3.12 -2.68 2.66
C LEU A 14 3.34 -4.07 3.28
N ASP A 15 3.74 -5.07 2.49
CA ASP A 15 3.96 -6.43 2.98
C ASP A 15 5.06 -6.47 4.06
N ARG A 16 6.09 -5.62 3.96
CA ARG A 16 7.17 -5.54 4.95
C ARG A 16 6.74 -4.88 6.26
N TYR A 17 5.89 -3.86 6.19
CA TYR A 17 5.56 -3.01 7.34
C TYR A 17 4.15 -3.22 7.88
N MET A 18 3.38 -4.17 7.34
CA MET A 18 1.98 -4.42 7.70
C MET A 18 1.76 -4.49 9.21
N ASP A 19 2.61 -5.21 9.94
CA ASP A 19 2.52 -5.37 11.40
C ASP A 19 2.77 -4.07 12.19
N GLN A 20 3.43 -3.08 11.58
CA GLN A 20 3.74 -1.79 12.19
C GLN A 20 2.72 -0.70 11.84
N LEU A 21 1.84 -0.95 10.88
CA LEU A 21 0.79 -0.01 10.46
C LEU A 21 -0.42 -0.02 11.38
N HIS A 22 -0.51 -0.99 12.31
CA HIS A 22 -1.60 -1.14 13.28
C HIS A 22 -3.00 -1.08 12.65
N MET A 23 -3.16 -1.72 11.49
CA MET A 23 -4.43 -1.74 10.76
C MET A 23 -5.51 -2.48 11.55
N ALA A 24 -6.74 -1.96 11.52
CA ALA A 24 -7.90 -2.63 12.14
C ALA A 24 -8.27 -3.96 11.45
N CYS A 25 -7.97 -4.10 10.16
CA CYS A 25 -8.18 -5.30 9.37
C CYS A 25 -7.04 -5.45 8.34
N THR A 26 -6.54 -6.66 8.14
CA THR A 26 -5.47 -6.98 7.17
C THR A 26 -5.96 -7.84 6.01
N CYS A 27 -7.28 -7.89 5.75
CA CYS A 27 -7.83 -8.62 4.62
C CYS A 27 -7.34 -8.05 3.27
N GLN A 28 -7.42 -8.85 2.21
CA GLN A 28 -6.95 -8.45 0.88
C GLN A 28 -7.63 -7.17 0.35
N VAL A 29 -8.89 -6.95 0.70
CA VAL A 29 -9.63 -5.73 0.34
C VAL A 29 -9.00 -4.51 1.01
N CYS A 30 -8.80 -4.54 2.32
CA CYS A 30 -8.16 -3.44 3.04
C CYS A 30 -6.73 -3.18 2.57
N GLN A 31 -5.94 -4.22 2.28
CA GLN A 31 -4.61 -4.04 1.71
C GLN A 31 -4.65 -3.34 0.34
N ASN A 32 -5.61 -3.72 -0.51
CA ASN A 32 -5.79 -3.10 -1.82
C ASN A 32 -6.26 -1.64 -1.70
N ASP A 33 -7.17 -1.36 -0.77
CA ASP A 33 -7.66 0.00 -0.49
C ASP A 33 -6.51 0.90 0.00
N VAL A 34 -5.64 0.39 0.88
CA VAL A 34 -4.42 1.10 1.31
C VAL A 34 -3.51 1.41 0.13
N LEU A 35 -3.22 0.40 -0.71
CA LEU A 35 -2.38 0.59 -1.89
C LEU A 35 -3.00 1.59 -2.87
N ALA A 36 -4.31 1.54 -3.10
CA ALA A 36 -5.01 2.46 -4.00
C ALA A 36 -4.89 3.92 -3.51
N LEU A 37 -5.19 4.17 -2.23
CA LEU A 37 -5.05 5.50 -1.64
C LEU A 37 -3.60 5.99 -1.66
N SER A 38 -2.65 5.10 -1.40
CA SER A 38 -1.23 5.43 -1.41
C SER A 38 -0.72 5.72 -2.81
N LEU A 39 -1.11 4.92 -3.81
CA LEU A 39 -0.68 5.07 -5.20
C LEU A 39 -1.27 6.32 -5.85
N ASN A 40 -2.46 6.76 -5.44
CA ASN A 40 -3.04 8.03 -5.87
C ASN A 40 -2.25 9.26 -5.37
N LYS A 41 -1.42 9.10 -4.33
CA LYS A 41 -0.58 10.17 -3.75
C LYS A 41 0.84 10.22 -4.33
N VAL A 42 1.26 9.22 -5.12
CA VAL A 42 2.63 9.16 -5.67
C VAL A 42 2.62 9.34 -7.19
N SER A 43 3.66 9.97 -7.72
CA SER A 43 3.84 10.02 -9.18
C SER A 43 4.17 8.62 -9.71
N PRO A 44 3.42 8.10 -10.70
CA PRO A 44 3.69 6.78 -11.25
C PRO A 44 5.02 6.76 -11.99
N SER A 45 5.67 5.59 -12.03
CA SER A 45 6.93 5.39 -12.74
C SER A 45 6.80 4.18 -13.67
N TYR A 46 6.49 4.46 -14.94
CA TYR A 46 6.25 3.40 -15.90
C TYR A 46 7.54 2.90 -16.54
N VAL A 47 7.71 1.58 -16.59
CA VAL A 47 8.83 0.90 -17.24
C VAL A 47 8.34 -0.19 -18.18
N THR A 48 9.08 -0.42 -19.26
CA THR A 48 8.82 -1.50 -20.23
C THR A 48 9.76 -2.70 -20.06
N ASP A 49 10.79 -2.54 -19.23
CA ASP A 49 11.80 -3.54 -18.88
C ASP A 49 11.76 -3.77 -17.36
N PHE A 50 11.49 -5.01 -16.96
CA PHE A 50 11.41 -5.42 -15.56
C PHE A 50 12.71 -5.15 -14.79
N LYS A 51 13.88 -5.23 -15.46
CA LYS A 51 15.16 -4.90 -14.82
C LYS A 51 15.21 -3.46 -14.34
N LYS A 52 14.44 -2.56 -14.96
CA LYS A 52 14.41 -1.14 -14.57
C LYS A 52 13.65 -0.87 -13.26
N ILE A 53 12.88 -1.83 -12.74
CA ILE A 53 12.28 -1.74 -11.40
C ILE A 53 13.38 -1.61 -10.33
N ALA A 54 14.55 -2.20 -10.55
CA ALA A 54 15.69 -2.08 -9.65
C ALA A 54 16.15 -0.62 -9.45
N TYR A 55 16.01 0.26 -10.46
CA TYR A 55 16.30 1.68 -10.28
C TYR A 55 15.31 2.35 -9.34
N THR A 56 14.01 2.06 -9.46
CA THR A 56 12.99 2.57 -8.52
C THR A 56 13.23 2.05 -7.11
N LYS A 57 13.68 0.81 -6.95
CA LYS A 57 14.10 0.28 -5.64
C LYS A 57 15.36 0.96 -5.11
N ALA A 58 16.33 1.26 -5.96
CA ALA A 58 17.55 1.97 -5.56
C ALA A 58 17.26 3.39 -5.04
N GLU A 59 16.22 4.05 -5.56
CA GLU A 59 15.76 5.34 -5.00
C GLU A 59 15.35 5.25 -3.54
N LEU A 60 14.89 4.09 -3.07
CA LEU A 60 14.50 3.87 -1.67
C LEU A 60 15.66 3.67 -0.71
N VAL A 61 16.90 3.53 -1.21
CA VAL A 61 18.09 3.57 -0.36
C VAL A 61 18.22 4.96 0.29
N ASP A 62 17.72 5.99 -0.38
CA ASP A 62 17.53 7.30 0.22
C ASP A 62 16.46 7.21 1.33
N LYS A 63 16.91 7.42 2.58
CA LYS A 63 16.06 7.35 3.77
C LYS A 63 14.89 8.33 3.71
N GLN A 64 15.05 9.51 3.11
CA GLN A 64 13.98 10.49 3.02
C GLN A 64 12.89 10.01 2.06
N LYS A 65 13.29 9.48 0.88
CA LYS A 65 12.35 8.91 -0.08
C LYS A 65 11.61 7.71 0.49
N ASN A 66 12.31 6.82 1.20
CA ASN A 66 11.68 5.69 1.88
C ASN A 66 10.71 6.15 2.96
N THR A 67 11.12 7.08 3.82
CA THR A 67 10.26 7.63 4.88
C THR A 67 9.00 8.27 4.29
N ALA A 68 9.13 9.04 3.20
CA ALA A 68 7.97 9.65 2.54
C ALA A 68 6.95 8.61 2.06
N MET A 69 7.39 7.50 1.46
CA MET A 69 6.49 6.42 1.04
C MET A 69 5.85 5.70 2.23
N LEU A 70 6.59 5.52 3.32
CA LEU A 70 6.05 4.92 4.55
C LEU A 70 5.02 5.81 5.24
N VAL A 71 5.24 7.13 5.26
CA VAL A 71 4.23 8.09 5.77
C VAL A 71 2.95 8.00 4.94
N ILE A 72 3.06 7.96 3.61
CA ILE A 72 1.90 7.80 2.72
C ILE A 72 1.14 6.50 3.03
N LEU A 73 1.86 5.38 3.19
CA LEU A 73 1.25 4.09 3.57
C LEU A 73 0.57 4.16 4.93
N ALA A 74 1.21 4.77 5.93
CA ALA A 74 0.65 4.91 7.28
C ALA A 74 -0.61 5.76 7.29
N GLU A 75 -0.63 6.89 6.59
CA GLU A 75 -1.83 7.71 6.45
C GLU A 75 -2.96 6.96 5.74
N SER A 76 -2.66 6.26 4.65
CA SER A 76 -3.64 5.44 3.94
C SER A 76 -4.19 4.30 4.80
N ALA A 77 -3.32 3.63 5.56
CA ALA A 77 -3.70 2.59 6.51
C ALA A 77 -4.62 3.11 7.62
N ALA A 78 -4.34 4.30 8.15
CA ALA A 78 -5.19 4.95 9.13
C ALA A 78 -6.60 5.23 8.57
N VAL A 79 -6.69 5.80 7.37
CA VAL A 79 -7.97 6.08 6.70
C VAL A 79 -8.79 4.80 6.48
N VAL A 80 -8.17 3.74 5.97
CA VAL A 80 -8.86 2.45 5.73
C VAL A 80 -9.27 1.77 7.05
N SER A 81 -8.48 1.95 8.11
CA SER A 81 -8.79 1.37 9.42
C SER A 81 -9.93 2.10 10.13
N GLU A 82 -10.03 3.42 9.94
CA GLU A 82 -11.12 4.23 10.51
C GLU A 82 -12.45 3.99 9.77
N SER A 83 -12.40 3.81 8.45
CA SER A 83 -13.60 3.60 7.63
C SER A 83 -13.35 2.53 6.55
N PRO A 84 -13.36 1.24 6.92
CA PRO A 84 -13.18 0.16 5.97
C PRO A 84 -14.38 0.09 5.00
N SER A 85 -14.08 -0.25 3.74
CA SER A 85 -15.10 -0.44 2.70
C SER A 85 -16.08 -1.56 3.06
N ASP A 86 -17.28 -1.57 2.47
CA ASP A 86 -18.30 -2.61 2.72
C ASP A 86 -17.86 -4.01 2.25
N LEU A 87 -16.78 -4.08 1.47
CA LEU A 87 -16.15 -5.32 1.02
C LEU A 87 -15.12 -5.85 2.03
N CYS A 88 -14.85 -5.12 3.13
CA CYS A 88 -13.97 -5.57 4.21
C CYS A 88 -14.52 -6.84 4.88
N GLN A 89 -13.70 -7.88 4.98
CA GLN A 89 -14.08 -9.17 5.56
C GLN A 89 -14.48 -9.06 7.03
N THR A 90 -13.68 -8.36 7.85
CA THR A 90 -13.98 -8.18 9.28
C THR A 90 -15.29 -7.43 9.51
N LYS A 91 -15.56 -6.38 8.72
CA LYS A 91 -16.82 -5.62 8.80
C LYS A 91 -18.03 -6.48 8.41
N GLN A 92 -17.87 -7.33 7.40
CA GLN A 92 -18.91 -8.27 7.00
C GLN A 92 -19.18 -9.30 8.10
N GLU A 93 -18.14 -9.89 8.68
CA GLU A 93 -18.25 -10.85 9.79
C GLU A 93 -18.98 -10.25 11.00
N GLU A 94 -18.64 -9.01 11.39
CA GLU A 94 -19.32 -8.27 12.47
C GLU A 94 -20.82 -8.03 12.16
N ALA A 95 -21.17 -7.82 10.90
CA ALA A 95 -22.56 -7.61 10.48
C ALA A 95 -23.41 -8.89 10.48
N PHE A 96 -22.80 -10.09 10.43
CA PHE A 96 -23.52 -11.37 10.51
C PHE A 96 -23.74 -11.86 11.95
N ILE A 97 -23.01 -11.29 12.91
CA ILE A 97 -23.10 -11.65 14.34
C ILE A 97 -24.13 -10.77 15.09
N ASN A 98 -24.53 -9.62 14.52
CA ASN A 98 -25.52 -8.69 15.05
C ASN A 98 -26.87 -8.80 14.34
#